data_AF-A0A1Y0RMG3-F1
#
_entry.id   AF-A0A1Y0RMG3-F1
#
_cell.length_a   1.000
_cell.length_b   1.000
_cell.length_c   1.000
_cell.angle_alpha   90.00
_cell.angle_beta   90.00
_cell.angle_gamma   90.00
#
_symmetry.space_group_name_H-M   'P 1'
#
loop_
_entity.id
_entity.type
_entity.pdbx_description
1 polymer ?
#
loop_
_entity_poly.entity_id
_entity_poly.type
_entity_poly.pdbx_seq_one_letter_code
_entity_poly.pdbx_strand_id
1 'polypeptide(L)'
;MNKNFSPKNWLIVDEYSQTLASIESLKQLEINILLKKDLEENKELRFSLDDKICILSETSLELVLKRLNDWELIQVIRDLKNKVKSRKILQNLYPDFYFKFLTFSEILNFDVENDKKYVIKPVKGCGGIGVRIIDSNTDLNQLTIDIRQDLKNNIKFYPDSVLSEEEFLIEEFIEGEEYAVDMFYSETGEPVIINIYHHPLPKKWEYLDTLYYTCQEIFNLLYDKLLDFFEKLNQIINVESFPIHAEFKFDGKRVIPIELNPLRFGGCGLSDLAYYAFNFNPFEYFYFNNKPNWDVLWKQKQNKIYAWVLGYNDANIDIEYYRPNWRKFRNLFSHILGDVVFNYKDYLGFSVMYIEEDDIKKIQELVNIDFQKFFIGSQAYSDKSYWEMYHQGHEVNIPTGVTLWRQGDYADYLILVLEGMLEIVRESSDSQSIVLDTVEQGSAVGELSVLDGLPRLDTVRTKTPCTVRKISGSDFRKLIYNSPDLLEDLFWQQVYRLRKLNR
;
A
#
# COMPACT_ATOMS: atom_id res chain seq x y z
N MET A 1 -35.41 25.60 -11.32
CA MET A 1 -34.83 26.45 -10.25
C MET A 1 -33.34 26.23 -10.29
N ASN A 2 -32.60 27.17 -10.88
CA ASN A 2 -31.13 27.17 -10.86
C ASN A 2 -30.70 27.36 -9.40
N LYS A 3 -30.31 26.27 -8.73
CA LYS A 3 -29.46 26.39 -7.55
C LYS A 3 -28.09 26.79 -8.09
N ASN A 4 -27.78 28.09 -8.01
CA ASN A 4 -26.40 28.57 -8.10
C ASN A 4 -25.62 27.86 -7.00
N PHE A 5 -24.94 26.78 -7.35
CA PHE A 5 -23.87 26.26 -6.51
C PHE A 5 -22.68 27.19 -6.75
N SER A 6 -22.20 27.87 -5.71
CA SER A 6 -20.86 28.44 -5.73
C SER A 6 -19.88 27.33 -6.11
N PRO A 7 -18.83 27.62 -6.91
CA PRO A 7 -17.74 26.68 -7.14
C PRO A 7 -17.25 26.11 -5.81
N LYS A 8 -17.08 24.79 -5.76
CA LYS A 8 -16.64 24.10 -4.55
C LYS A 8 -15.42 23.26 -4.84
N ASN A 9 -14.55 23.20 -3.84
CA ASN A 9 -13.43 22.28 -3.79
C ASN A 9 -13.92 20.96 -3.20
N TRP A 10 -13.76 19.86 -3.93
CA TRP A 10 -14.21 18.53 -3.53
C TRP A 10 -13.05 17.54 -3.53
N LEU A 11 -12.75 16.98 -2.36
CA LEU A 11 -11.85 15.86 -2.20
C LEU A 11 -12.66 14.61 -1.87
N ILE A 12 -12.74 13.67 -2.80
CA ILE A 12 -13.44 12.41 -2.60
C ILE A 12 -12.43 11.37 -2.13
N VAL A 13 -12.66 10.88 -0.92
CA VAL A 13 -11.80 9.90 -0.25
C VAL A 13 -12.59 8.62 -0.08
N ASP A 14 -11.98 7.45 -0.31
CA ASP A 14 -12.62 6.20 0.10
C ASP A 14 -12.29 5.91 1.58
N GLU A 15 -13.06 5.01 2.18
CA GLU A 15 -12.84 4.53 3.56
C GLU A 15 -11.47 3.84 3.75
N TYR A 16 -10.76 3.61 2.63
CA TYR A 16 -9.44 3.01 2.54
C TYR A 16 -8.33 4.04 2.22
N SER A 17 -8.67 5.32 2.00
CA SER A 17 -7.73 6.35 1.55
C SER A 17 -7.09 6.96 2.78
N GLN A 18 -6.05 6.31 3.29
CA GLN A 18 -5.31 6.80 4.46
C GLN A 18 -4.21 7.79 4.05
N THR A 19 -4.59 8.99 3.63
CA THR A 19 -3.66 10.14 3.53
C THR A 19 -3.84 11.04 4.76
N LEU A 20 -3.38 10.55 5.92
CA LEU A 20 -3.72 11.15 7.21
C LEU A 20 -3.05 12.52 7.43
N ALA A 21 -1.81 12.72 6.99
CA ALA A 21 -1.07 13.95 7.31
C ALA A 21 -1.49 15.14 6.44
N SER A 22 -1.62 14.95 5.12
CA SER A 22 -2.04 16.03 4.23
C SER A 22 -3.54 16.36 4.41
N ILE A 23 -4.43 15.37 4.52
CA ILE A 23 -5.86 15.65 4.71
C ILE A 23 -6.13 16.39 6.02
N GLU A 24 -5.42 16.06 7.10
CA GLU A 24 -5.61 16.78 8.37
C GLU A 24 -5.34 18.27 8.23
N SER A 25 -4.35 18.67 7.43
CA SER A 25 -4.10 20.09 7.14
C SER A 25 -5.21 20.73 6.30
N LEU A 26 -5.98 19.94 5.54
CA LEU A 26 -7.11 20.42 4.73
C LEU A 26 -8.39 20.67 5.53
N LYS A 27 -8.55 20.06 6.72
CA LYS A 27 -9.77 20.21 7.54
C LYS A 27 -10.06 21.65 7.96
N GLN A 28 -9.05 22.52 7.91
CA GLN A 28 -9.15 23.94 8.25
C GLN A 28 -9.41 24.85 7.05
N LEU A 29 -9.47 24.29 5.84
CA LEU A 29 -9.61 25.01 4.57
C LEU A 29 -11.03 24.87 4.02
N GLU A 30 -11.40 25.72 3.07
CA GLU A 30 -12.67 25.66 2.33
C GLU A 30 -12.70 24.51 1.31
N ILE A 31 -12.44 23.28 1.77
CA ILE A 31 -12.42 22.05 0.98
C ILE A 31 -13.45 21.08 1.55
N ASN A 32 -14.35 20.62 0.69
CA ASN A 32 -15.37 19.64 1.03
C ASN A 32 -14.76 18.24 0.90
N ILE A 33 -14.43 17.63 2.03
CA ILE A 33 -13.99 16.23 2.08
C ILE A 33 -15.24 15.35 2.13
N LEU A 34 -15.40 14.48 1.14
CA LEU A 34 -16.55 13.59 1.02
C LEU A 34 -16.08 12.14 1.03
N LEU A 35 -16.61 11.33 1.94
CA LEU A 35 -16.37 9.89 1.90
C LEU A 35 -17.10 9.30 0.69
N LYS A 36 -16.49 8.30 0.03
CA LYS A 36 -17.12 7.55 -1.06
C LYS A 36 -18.50 7.02 -0.66
N LYS A 37 -18.63 6.51 0.57
CA LYS A 37 -19.90 6.03 1.12
C LYS A 37 -20.96 7.13 1.20
N ASP A 38 -20.60 8.34 1.62
CA ASP A 38 -21.53 9.48 1.64
C ASP A 38 -21.98 9.85 0.23
N LEU A 39 -21.08 9.74 -0.75
CA LEU A 39 -21.42 9.92 -2.15
C LEU A 39 -22.38 8.82 -2.62
N GLU A 40 -22.20 7.56 -2.23
CA GLU A 40 -23.10 6.45 -2.56
C GLU A 40 -24.51 6.64 -1.97
N GLU A 41 -24.60 7.12 -0.73
CA GLU A 41 -25.85 7.36 -0.02
C GLU A 41 -26.60 8.59 -0.57
N ASN A 42 -25.90 9.70 -0.80
CA ASN A 42 -26.52 10.95 -1.24
C ASN A 42 -26.69 11.00 -2.76
N LYS A 43 -27.71 10.30 -3.30
CA LYS A 43 -27.98 10.22 -4.75
C LYS A 43 -28.28 11.53 -5.48
N GLU A 44 -28.56 12.61 -4.75
CA GLU A 44 -28.92 13.92 -5.31
C GLU A 44 -27.74 14.88 -5.46
N LEU A 45 -26.59 14.60 -4.84
CA LEU A 45 -25.40 15.44 -5.02
C LEU A 45 -25.00 15.46 -6.51
N ARG A 46 -24.60 16.62 -7.02
CA ARG A 46 -24.10 16.79 -8.39
C ARG A 46 -22.89 17.71 -8.36
N PHE A 47 -22.00 17.53 -9.33
CA PHE A 47 -20.83 18.39 -9.53
C PHE A 47 -21.05 19.28 -10.76
N SER A 48 -20.65 20.55 -10.66
CA SER A 48 -20.67 21.50 -11.78
C SER A 48 -19.31 21.58 -12.48
N LEU A 49 -19.26 22.33 -13.58
CA LEU A 49 -18.04 22.63 -14.33
C LEU A 49 -17.04 23.49 -13.55
N ASP A 50 -17.56 24.35 -12.66
CA ASP A 50 -16.72 25.23 -11.85
C ASP A 50 -16.16 24.51 -10.60
N ASP A 51 -16.63 23.30 -10.31
CA ASP A 51 -16.17 22.52 -9.16
C ASP A 51 -14.75 21.95 -9.43
N LYS A 52 -13.84 22.15 -8.47
CA LYS A 52 -12.54 21.48 -8.48
C LYS A 52 -12.67 20.13 -7.81
N ILE A 53 -12.40 19.06 -8.55
CA ILE A 53 -12.61 17.69 -8.08
C ILE A 53 -11.31 16.91 -8.08
N CYS A 54 -10.98 16.31 -6.95
CA CYS A 54 -9.89 15.33 -6.82
C CYS A 54 -10.42 14.08 -6.12
N ILE A 55 -10.07 12.91 -6.63
CA ILE A 55 -10.35 11.61 -6.02
C ILE A 55 -9.04 10.99 -5.51
N LEU A 56 -9.08 10.26 -4.39
CA LEU A 56 -7.89 9.54 -3.88
C LEU A 56 -7.85 8.07 -4.28
N SER A 57 -8.95 7.56 -4.81
CA SER A 57 -9.11 6.16 -5.16
C SER A 57 -9.81 6.03 -6.50
N GLU A 58 -9.24 5.20 -7.36
CA GLU A 58 -9.77 4.85 -8.67
C GLU A 58 -11.22 4.32 -8.57
N THR A 59 -11.55 3.66 -7.46
CA THR A 59 -12.88 3.08 -7.23
C THR A 59 -13.98 4.14 -7.07
N SER A 60 -13.63 5.40 -6.84
CA SER A 60 -14.58 6.52 -6.72
C SER A 60 -14.88 7.18 -8.07
N LEU A 61 -14.07 6.94 -9.10
CA LEU A 61 -14.14 7.67 -10.37
C LEU A 61 -15.51 7.54 -11.04
N GLU A 62 -16.00 6.31 -11.23
CA GLU A 62 -17.27 6.08 -11.93
C GLU A 62 -18.46 6.71 -11.20
N LEU A 63 -18.40 6.77 -9.86
CA LEU A 63 -19.42 7.43 -9.06
C LEU A 63 -19.39 8.94 -9.24
N VAL A 64 -18.21 9.54 -9.33
CA VAL A 64 -18.03 10.96 -9.66
C VAL A 64 -18.53 11.27 -11.08
N LEU A 65 -18.17 10.45 -12.07
CA LEU A 65 -18.60 10.65 -13.46
C LEU A 65 -20.13 10.60 -13.62
N LYS A 66 -20.82 9.73 -12.89
CA LYS A 66 -22.30 9.67 -12.88
C LYS A 66 -22.96 10.94 -12.29
N ARG A 67 -22.19 11.75 -11.57
CA ARG A 67 -22.64 12.91 -10.81
C ARG A 67 -22.19 14.23 -11.43
N LEU A 68 -21.27 14.16 -12.39
CA LEU A 68 -20.73 15.29 -13.11
C LEU A 68 -21.70 15.69 -14.23
N ASN A 69 -22.07 16.97 -14.29
CA ASN A 69 -22.99 17.49 -15.30
C ASN A 69 -22.25 18.08 -16.51
N ASP A 70 -21.24 17.38 -17.01
CA ASP A 70 -20.53 17.76 -18.24
C ASP A 70 -20.12 16.53 -19.05
N TRP A 71 -20.75 16.37 -20.21
CA TRP A 71 -20.48 15.27 -21.13
C TRP A 71 -19.08 15.36 -21.76
N GLU A 72 -18.60 16.56 -22.08
CA GLU A 72 -17.31 16.73 -22.78
C GLU A 72 -16.16 16.36 -21.84
N LEU A 73 -16.15 16.88 -20.61
CA LEU A 73 -15.19 16.50 -19.59
C LEU A 73 -15.27 15.01 -19.22
N ILE A 74 -16.47 14.44 -19.08
CA ILE A 74 -16.64 12.99 -18.86
C ILE A 74 -15.99 12.20 -19.99
N GLN A 75 -16.16 12.63 -21.24
CA GLN A 75 -15.62 11.94 -22.40
C GLN A 75 -14.08 12.02 -22.43
N VAL A 76 -13.50 13.18 -22.13
CA VAL A 76 -12.05 13.35 -21.97
C VAL A 76 -11.50 12.42 -20.89
N ILE A 77 -12.11 12.40 -19.70
CA ILE A 77 -11.70 11.55 -18.59
C ILE A 77 -11.73 10.07 -18.99
N ARG A 78 -12.81 9.62 -19.62
CA ARG A 78 -12.97 8.24 -20.09
C ARG A 78 -11.96 7.86 -21.16
N ASP A 79 -11.61 8.79 -22.04
CA ASP A 79 -10.68 8.54 -23.14
C ASP A 79 -9.23 8.51 -22.65
N LEU A 80 -8.86 9.35 -21.67
CA LEU A 80 -7.56 9.27 -21.00
C LEU A 80 -7.39 7.98 -20.19
N LYS A 81 -8.44 7.52 -19.50
CA LYS A 81 -8.43 6.26 -18.72
C LYS A 81 -8.40 5.00 -19.58
N ASN A 82 -9.03 5.03 -20.75
CA ASN A 82 -9.04 3.88 -21.65
C ASN A 82 -7.71 3.83 -22.40
N LYS A 83 -6.89 2.80 -22.14
CA LYS A 83 -5.52 2.72 -22.68
C LYS A 83 -5.46 2.82 -24.22
N VAL A 84 -6.43 2.24 -24.94
CA VAL A 84 -6.48 2.33 -26.42
C VAL A 84 -6.84 3.73 -26.89
N LYS A 85 -7.85 4.36 -26.27
CA LYS A 85 -8.27 5.71 -26.66
C LYS A 85 -7.23 6.76 -26.26
N SER A 86 -6.60 6.58 -25.11
CA SER A 86 -5.45 7.36 -24.64
C SER A 86 -4.32 7.29 -25.66
N ARG A 87 -3.97 6.10 -26.14
CA ARG A 87 -3.00 5.94 -27.23
C ARG A 87 -3.41 6.65 -28.52
N LYS A 88 -4.68 6.62 -28.90
CA LYS A 88 -5.19 7.37 -30.07
C LYS A 88 -5.04 8.89 -29.90
N ILE A 89 -5.31 9.44 -28.71
CA ILE A 89 -5.06 10.86 -28.42
C ILE A 89 -3.56 11.17 -28.56
N LEU A 90 -2.73 10.30 -28.00
CA LEU A 90 -1.27 10.44 -27.97
C LEU A 90 -0.60 10.25 -29.33
N GLN A 91 -1.26 9.66 -30.35
CA GLN A 91 -0.72 9.58 -31.71
C GLN A 91 -0.40 10.95 -32.31
N ASN A 92 -1.08 12.02 -31.88
CA ASN A 92 -0.75 13.39 -32.30
C ASN A 92 0.64 13.83 -31.83
N LEU A 93 1.12 13.28 -30.70
CA LEU A 93 2.41 13.59 -30.10
C LEU A 93 3.47 12.54 -30.43
N TYR A 94 3.06 11.29 -30.63
CA TYR A 94 3.90 10.14 -30.95
C TYR A 94 3.35 9.40 -32.18
N PRO A 95 3.44 10.00 -33.39
CA PRO A 95 2.82 9.44 -34.60
C PRO A 95 3.39 8.09 -35.02
N ASP A 96 4.66 7.82 -34.67
CA ASP A 96 5.35 6.59 -35.01
C ASP A 96 5.16 5.49 -33.94
N PHE A 97 4.44 5.77 -32.84
CA PHE A 97 4.30 4.82 -31.74
C PHE A 97 3.34 3.69 -32.08
N TYR A 98 3.82 2.45 -32.04
CA TYR A 98 3.02 1.29 -32.43
C TYR A 98 2.11 0.81 -31.30
N PHE A 99 0.81 0.65 -31.60
CA PHE A 99 -0.13 -0.08 -30.75
C PHE A 99 -1.31 -0.66 -31.54
N LYS A 100 -1.96 -1.67 -30.97
CA LYS A 100 -3.12 -2.35 -31.55
C LYS A 100 -4.07 -2.85 -30.46
N PHE A 101 -5.37 -2.80 -30.75
CA PHE A 101 -6.40 -3.42 -29.92
C PHE A 101 -6.55 -4.89 -30.30
N LEU A 102 -6.66 -5.78 -29.31
CA LEU A 102 -6.84 -7.21 -29.50
C LEU A 102 -7.81 -7.79 -28.47
N THR A 103 -8.50 -8.85 -28.88
CA THR A 103 -9.23 -9.79 -28.01
C THR A 103 -8.38 -11.05 -27.76
N PHE A 104 -8.78 -11.92 -26.81
CA PHE A 104 -8.04 -13.16 -26.54
C PHE A 104 -7.83 -14.05 -27.77
N SER A 105 -8.84 -14.17 -28.64
CA SER A 105 -8.73 -14.97 -29.87
C SER A 105 -7.74 -14.36 -30.87
N GLU A 106 -7.61 -13.03 -30.88
CA GLU A 106 -6.68 -12.33 -31.75
C GLU A 106 -5.24 -12.35 -31.21
N ILE A 107 -5.05 -12.42 -29.88
CA ILE A 107 -3.71 -12.59 -29.26
C ILE A 107 -3.04 -13.86 -29.79
N LEU A 108 -3.76 -14.98 -29.87
CA LEU A 108 -3.19 -16.26 -30.33
C LEU A 108 -2.66 -16.22 -31.77
N ASN A 109 -3.12 -15.25 -32.56
CA ASN A 109 -2.73 -15.06 -33.95
C ASN A 109 -1.84 -13.82 -34.14
N PHE A 110 -1.38 -13.20 -33.05
CA PHE A 110 -0.50 -12.05 -33.14
C PHE A 110 0.90 -12.48 -33.59
N ASP A 111 1.38 -11.87 -34.67
CA ASP A 111 2.72 -12.11 -35.20
C ASP A 111 3.73 -11.27 -34.42
N VAL A 112 4.52 -11.91 -33.56
CA VAL A 112 5.57 -11.25 -32.80
C VAL A 112 6.82 -11.17 -33.67
N GLU A 113 7.09 -9.98 -34.22
CA GLU A 113 8.26 -9.76 -35.08
C GLU A 113 9.56 -10.17 -34.37
N ASN A 114 10.48 -10.82 -35.13
CA ASN A 114 11.80 -11.18 -34.62
C ASN A 114 12.54 -9.94 -34.09
N ASP A 115 13.23 -10.10 -32.96
CA ASP A 115 14.01 -9.07 -32.26
C ASP A 115 13.20 -7.87 -31.72
N LYS A 116 11.86 -7.92 -31.76
CA LYS A 116 10.99 -6.92 -31.10
C LYS A 116 10.38 -7.44 -29.82
N LYS A 117 10.14 -6.51 -28.90
CA LYS A 117 9.37 -6.73 -27.69
C LYS A 117 8.11 -5.88 -27.74
N TYR A 118 7.03 -6.41 -27.19
CA TYR A 118 5.77 -5.70 -27.00
C TYR A 118 5.33 -5.83 -25.54
N VAL A 119 4.45 -4.93 -25.12
CA VAL A 119 3.70 -5.05 -23.88
C VAL A 119 2.25 -5.32 -24.24
N ILE A 120 1.66 -6.33 -23.62
CA ILE A 120 0.22 -6.55 -23.63
C ILE A 120 -0.36 -6.17 -22.26
N LYS A 121 -1.48 -5.44 -22.27
CA LYS A 121 -2.16 -4.99 -21.07
C LYS A 121 -3.69 -4.92 -21.27
N PRO A 122 -4.51 -5.19 -20.24
CA PRO A 122 -5.95 -4.95 -20.31
C PRO A 122 -6.26 -3.49 -20.66
N VAL A 123 -7.33 -3.24 -21.43
CA VAL A 123 -7.72 -1.87 -21.83
C VAL A 123 -8.10 -1.00 -20.63
N LYS A 124 -8.74 -1.61 -19.62
CA LYS A 124 -8.98 -1.03 -18.30
C LYS A 124 -8.31 -1.93 -17.26
N GLY A 125 -7.59 -1.34 -16.32
CA GLY A 125 -6.95 -2.08 -15.24
C GLY A 125 -6.07 -1.16 -14.39
N CYS A 126 -5.63 -1.66 -13.25
CA CYS A 126 -4.74 -0.98 -12.30
C CYS A 126 -3.69 -1.96 -11.75
N GLY A 127 -2.58 -1.44 -11.21
CA GLY A 127 -1.59 -2.23 -10.44
C GLY A 127 -0.93 -3.36 -11.22
N GLY A 128 -0.65 -3.15 -12.52
CA GLY A 128 0.03 -4.13 -13.36
C GLY A 128 -0.72 -5.44 -13.63
N ILE A 129 -1.98 -5.58 -13.20
CA ILE A 129 -2.78 -6.80 -13.37
C ILE A 129 -2.93 -7.12 -14.86
N GLY A 130 -2.58 -8.36 -15.24
CA GLY A 130 -2.67 -8.83 -16.62
C GLY A 130 -1.66 -8.19 -17.59
N VAL A 131 -0.71 -7.37 -17.10
CA VAL A 131 0.36 -6.79 -17.94
C VAL A 131 1.46 -7.81 -18.15
N ARG A 132 1.88 -8.04 -19.40
CA ARG A 132 2.96 -8.97 -19.75
C ARG A 132 3.85 -8.39 -20.85
N ILE A 133 5.13 -8.70 -20.78
CA ILE A 133 6.08 -8.47 -21.88
C ILE A 133 6.05 -9.70 -22.78
N ILE A 134 6.03 -9.49 -24.09
CA ILE A 134 6.05 -10.55 -25.10
C ILE A 134 7.17 -10.29 -26.09
N ASP A 135 7.80 -11.36 -26.54
CA ASP A 135 8.86 -11.41 -27.54
C ASP A 135 8.70 -12.64 -28.44
N SER A 136 9.62 -12.82 -29.39
CA SER A 136 9.57 -13.94 -30.35
C SER A 136 9.64 -15.34 -29.72
N ASN A 137 9.99 -15.45 -28.43
CA ASN A 137 10.07 -16.71 -27.69
C ASN A 137 8.84 -16.98 -26.82
N THR A 138 7.89 -16.04 -26.78
CA THR A 138 6.72 -16.13 -25.90
C THR A 138 5.70 -17.14 -26.43
N ASP A 139 5.32 -18.12 -25.60
CA ASP A 139 4.18 -19.00 -25.89
C ASP A 139 2.86 -18.25 -25.64
N LEU A 140 2.22 -17.82 -26.73
CA LEU A 140 0.98 -17.05 -26.68
C LEU A 140 -0.19 -17.86 -26.10
N ASN A 141 -0.19 -19.20 -26.19
CA ASN A 141 -1.24 -20.00 -25.57
C ASN A 141 -1.11 -19.94 -24.05
N GLN A 142 0.10 -20.20 -23.53
CA GLN A 142 0.37 -20.16 -22.09
C GLN A 142 0.14 -18.74 -21.54
N LEU A 143 0.60 -17.72 -22.26
CA LEU A 143 0.36 -16.31 -21.92
C LEU A 143 -1.13 -16.01 -21.69
N THR A 144 -2.01 -16.44 -22.59
CA THR A 144 -3.46 -16.19 -22.44
C THR A 144 -4.08 -16.93 -21.25
N ILE A 145 -3.57 -18.13 -20.92
CA ILE A 145 -3.99 -18.88 -19.72
C ILE A 145 -3.59 -18.10 -18.47
N ASP A 146 -2.34 -17.64 -18.41
CA ASP A 146 -1.80 -16.94 -17.25
C ASP A 146 -2.52 -15.61 -17.01
N ILE A 147 -2.76 -14.81 -18.06
CA ILE A 147 -3.52 -13.56 -17.97
C ILE A 147 -4.95 -13.82 -17.47
N ARG A 148 -5.63 -14.86 -17.98
CA ARG A 148 -6.99 -15.21 -17.51
C ARG A 148 -7.02 -15.57 -16.03
N GLN A 149 -6.00 -16.29 -15.55
CA GLN A 149 -5.92 -16.67 -14.15
C GLN A 149 -5.66 -15.46 -13.25
N ASP A 150 -4.75 -14.58 -13.68
CA ASP A 150 -4.43 -13.31 -13.01
C ASP A 150 -5.68 -12.42 -12.88
N LEU A 151 -6.43 -12.23 -13.97
CA LEU A 151 -7.67 -11.47 -13.96
C LEU A 151 -8.73 -12.10 -13.02
N LYS A 152 -8.94 -13.43 -13.09
CA LYS A 152 -9.91 -14.13 -12.24
C LYS A 152 -9.62 -14.01 -10.74
N ASN A 153 -8.34 -14.00 -10.35
CA ASN A 153 -7.95 -13.84 -8.95
C ASN A 153 -8.28 -12.44 -8.42
N ASN A 154 -8.29 -11.44 -9.29
CA ASN A 154 -8.44 -10.03 -8.92
C ASN A 154 -9.85 -9.46 -9.14
N ILE A 155 -10.69 -10.06 -9.99
CA ILE A 155 -12.08 -9.62 -10.25
C ILE A 155 -12.93 -9.52 -8.97
N LYS A 156 -12.63 -10.32 -7.94
CA LYS A 156 -13.34 -10.24 -6.65
C LYS A 156 -13.16 -8.88 -5.94
N PHE A 157 -12.10 -8.14 -6.26
CA PHE A 157 -11.76 -6.87 -5.61
C PHE A 157 -12.13 -5.65 -6.46
N TYR A 158 -12.34 -5.80 -7.78
CA TYR A 158 -12.54 -4.68 -8.70
C TYR A 158 -13.74 -4.89 -9.63
N PRO A 159 -14.63 -3.89 -9.78
CA PRO A 159 -15.73 -3.96 -10.74
C PRO A 159 -15.26 -3.82 -12.19
N ASP A 160 -16.07 -4.25 -13.16
CA ASP A 160 -15.83 -4.16 -14.63
C ASP A 160 -15.50 -2.73 -15.12
N SER A 161 -15.91 -1.71 -14.36
CA SER A 161 -15.57 -0.32 -14.66
C SER A 161 -14.07 -0.03 -14.48
N VAL A 162 -13.37 -0.83 -13.67
CA VAL A 162 -11.94 -0.69 -13.32
C VAL A 162 -11.07 -1.69 -14.08
N LEU A 163 -11.54 -2.92 -14.31
CA LEU A 163 -10.76 -4.00 -14.94
C LEU A 163 -11.51 -4.63 -16.11
N SER A 164 -10.90 -4.68 -17.30
CA SER A 164 -11.48 -5.31 -18.50
C SER A 164 -11.06 -6.78 -18.65
N GLU A 165 -12.01 -7.66 -18.97
CA GLU A 165 -11.77 -9.12 -19.02
C GLU A 165 -11.26 -9.63 -20.37
N GLU A 166 -11.79 -9.13 -21.49
CA GLU A 166 -11.56 -9.71 -22.83
C GLU A 166 -10.86 -8.74 -23.80
N GLU A 167 -10.63 -7.51 -23.38
CA GLU A 167 -10.13 -6.41 -24.21
C GLU A 167 -8.69 -6.04 -23.83
N PHE A 168 -7.78 -6.09 -24.80
CA PHE A 168 -6.35 -5.84 -24.59
C PHE A 168 -5.80 -4.79 -25.56
N LEU A 169 -4.78 -4.09 -25.08
CA LEU A 169 -3.88 -3.27 -25.86
C LEU A 169 -2.54 -3.98 -25.95
N ILE A 170 -2.04 -4.16 -27.17
CA ILE A 170 -0.65 -4.50 -27.43
C ILE A 170 0.06 -3.25 -27.94
N GLU A 171 1.24 -2.95 -27.42
CA GLU A 171 2.05 -1.80 -27.84
C GLU A 171 3.53 -2.15 -27.87
N GLU A 172 4.33 -1.39 -28.61
CA GLU A 172 5.77 -1.60 -28.59
C GLU A 172 6.33 -1.43 -27.17
N PHE A 173 7.32 -2.24 -26.82
CA PHE A 173 7.97 -2.13 -25.53
C PHE A 173 8.76 -0.82 -25.45
N ILE A 174 8.47 -0.02 -24.44
CA ILE A 174 9.17 1.23 -24.21
C ILE A 174 10.38 0.96 -23.30
N GLU A 175 11.57 1.09 -23.85
CA GLU A 175 12.83 0.98 -23.12
C GLU A 175 13.03 2.15 -22.13
N GLY A 176 13.79 1.88 -21.07
CA GLY A 176 14.26 2.89 -20.13
C GLY A 176 13.58 2.89 -18.76
N GLU A 177 13.90 3.94 -18.01
CA GLU A 177 13.51 4.14 -16.62
C GLU A 177 12.05 4.63 -16.51
N GLU A 178 11.37 4.24 -15.45
CA GLU A 178 9.98 4.60 -15.20
C GLU A 178 9.85 5.72 -14.19
N TYR A 179 8.92 6.64 -14.43
CA TYR A 179 8.66 7.80 -13.61
C TYR A 179 7.17 8.01 -13.47
N ALA A 180 6.76 8.53 -12.31
CA ALA A 180 5.41 9.01 -12.10
C ALA A 180 5.43 10.52 -11.87
N VAL A 181 4.32 11.20 -12.17
CA VAL A 181 4.19 12.65 -12.06
C VAL A 181 2.81 12.97 -11.51
N ASP A 182 2.79 13.74 -10.43
CA ASP A 182 1.58 14.41 -9.97
C ASP A 182 1.59 15.84 -10.52
N MET A 183 0.50 16.22 -11.20
CA MET A 183 0.36 17.55 -11.80
C MET A 183 -1.10 17.97 -11.86
N PHE A 184 -1.40 19.26 -11.93
CA PHE A 184 -2.74 19.76 -12.27
C PHE A 184 -2.68 20.85 -13.33
N TYR A 185 -3.71 20.95 -14.17
CA TYR A 185 -3.92 22.12 -15.01
C TYR A 185 -4.56 23.22 -14.19
N SER A 186 -4.00 24.43 -14.26
CA SER A 186 -4.49 25.62 -13.55
C SER A 186 -5.91 26.01 -14.00
N GLU A 187 -6.47 27.03 -13.35
CA GLU A 187 -7.70 27.70 -13.78
C GLU A 187 -7.59 28.36 -15.17
N THR A 188 -6.39 28.41 -15.75
CA THR A 188 -6.13 28.93 -17.11
C THR A 188 -5.63 27.84 -18.06
N GLY A 189 -5.66 26.58 -17.64
CA GLY A 189 -5.19 25.44 -18.45
C GLY A 189 -3.67 25.29 -18.52
N GLU A 190 -2.90 26.03 -17.72
CA GLU A 190 -1.44 25.90 -17.66
C GLU A 190 -1.05 24.68 -16.81
N PRO A 191 -0.12 23.82 -17.25
CA PRO A 191 0.30 22.69 -16.44
C PRO A 191 1.15 23.13 -15.23
N VAL A 192 0.86 22.53 -14.08
CA VAL A 192 1.58 22.73 -12.82
C VAL A 192 2.01 21.37 -12.28
N ILE A 193 3.32 21.12 -12.25
CA ILE A 193 3.89 19.88 -11.69
C ILE A 193 4.02 20.01 -10.17
N ILE A 194 3.37 19.10 -9.46
CA ILE A 194 3.36 18.96 -7.99
C ILE A 194 4.52 18.10 -7.50
N ASN A 195 4.85 17.03 -8.21
CA ASN A 195 6.03 16.23 -7.92
C ASN A 195 6.41 15.32 -9.11
N ILE A 196 7.67 14.91 -9.16
CA ILE A 196 8.19 13.92 -10.12
C ILE A 196 8.87 12.82 -9.31
N TYR A 197 8.47 11.57 -9.56
CA TYR A 197 8.94 10.38 -8.87
C TYR A 197 9.67 9.47 -9.85
N HIS A 198 10.82 8.93 -9.48
CA HIS A 198 11.35 7.73 -10.11
C HIS A 198 10.66 6.51 -9.52
N HIS A 199 10.25 5.60 -10.40
CA HIS A 199 9.60 4.33 -10.08
C HIS A 199 10.56 3.19 -10.47
N PRO A 200 11.50 2.81 -9.59
CA PRO A 200 12.50 1.80 -9.90
C PRO A 200 11.87 0.41 -10.04
N LEU A 201 12.35 -0.37 -11.02
CA LEU A 201 11.93 -1.76 -11.16
C LEU A 201 12.47 -2.62 -10.00
N PRO A 202 11.60 -3.34 -9.26
CA PRO A 202 12.04 -4.21 -8.19
C PRO A 202 12.67 -5.50 -8.72
N LYS A 203 13.35 -6.23 -7.83
CA LYS A 203 13.84 -7.58 -8.15
C LYS A 203 12.71 -8.63 -8.27
N LYS A 204 11.63 -8.45 -7.50
CA LYS A 204 10.44 -9.30 -7.53
C LYS A 204 9.26 -8.50 -8.10
N TRP A 205 8.59 -9.02 -9.12
CA TRP A 205 7.55 -8.28 -9.85
C TRP A 205 6.36 -7.92 -8.95
N GLU A 206 6.04 -8.76 -7.97
CA GLU A 206 4.99 -8.51 -6.97
C GLU A 206 5.24 -7.27 -6.10
N TYR A 207 6.46 -6.70 -6.13
CA TYR A 207 6.82 -5.50 -5.36
C TYR A 207 6.89 -4.22 -6.24
N LEU A 208 6.30 -4.23 -7.44
CA LEU A 208 6.42 -3.13 -8.42
C LEU A 208 6.12 -1.77 -7.77
N ASP A 209 4.92 -1.61 -7.22
CA ASP A 209 4.44 -0.33 -6.67
C ASP A 209 4.83 -0.11 -5.19
N THR A 210 6.03 -0.55 -4.76
CA THR A 210 6.46 -0.46 -3.35
C THR A 210 7.44 0.65 -3.04
N LEU A 211 8.05 1.27 -4.06
CA LEU A 211 9.06 2.30 -3.89
C LEU A 211 8.91 3.39 -4.95
N TYR A 212 8.81 4.63 -4.49
CA TYR A 212 8.90 5.82 -5.32
C TYR A 212 9.81 6.82 -4.64
N TYR A 213 10.64 7.54 -5.38
CA TYR A 213 11.48 8.58 -4.78
C TYR A 213 11.65 9.78 -5.69
N THR A 214 11.99 10.92 -5.08
CA THR A 214 12.22 12.19 -5.76
C THR A 214 13.52 12.83 -5.28
N CYS A 215 14.22 13.49 -6.19
CA CYS A 215 15.44 14.23 -5.92
C CYS A 215 15.65 15.32 -6.99
N GLN A 216 16.60 16.22 -6.74
CA GLN A 216 16.87 17.36 -7.63
C GLN A 216 17.29 16.90 -9.03
N GLU A 217 18.04 15.80 -9.13
CA GLU A 217 18.53 15.23 -10.39
C GLU A 217 17.38 14.79 -11.30
N ILE A 218 16.32 14.22 -10.73
CA ILE A 218 15.11 13.82 -11.46
C ILE A 218 14.41 15.06 -12.04
N PHE A 219 14.29 16.13 -11.26
CA PHE A 219 13.72 17.39 -11.72
C PHE A 219 14.54 18.01 -12.85
N ASN A 220 15.86 18.10 -12.69
CA ASN A 220 16.75 18.62 -13.72
C ASN A 220 16.66 17.81 -15.03
N LEU A 221 16.38 16.51 -14.94
CA LEU A 221 16.27 15.62 -16.08
C LEU A 221 14.94 15.76 -16.83
N LEU A 222 13.83 15.88 -16.09
CA LEU A 222 12.49 15.63 -16.64
C LEU A 222 11.55 16.84 -16.62
N TYR A 223 11.77 17.85 -15.77
CA TYR A 223 10.78 18.91 -15.52
C TYR A 223 10.31 19.61 -16.80
N ASP A 224 11.23 20.14 -17.60
CA ASP A 224 10.89 20.85 -18.85
C ASP A 224 10.25 19.94 -19.89
N LYS A 225 10.66 18.66 -19.94
CA LYS A 225 10.12 17.67 -20.90
C LYS A 225 8.68 17.32 -20.56
N LEU A 226 8.38 17.19 -19.27
CA LEU A 226 7.05 16.90 -18.78
C LEU A 226 6.13 18.11 -18.94
N LEU A 227 6.62 19.33 -18.67
CA LEU A 227 5.86 20.55 -18.94
C LEU A 227 5.50 20.65 -20.42
N ASP A 228 6.46 20.51 -21.33
CA ASP A 228 6.22 20.53 -22.79
C ASP A 228 5.22 19.44 -23.21
N PHE A 229 5.30 18.24 -22.64
CA PHE A 229 4.33 17.18 -22.88
C PHE A 229 2.91 17.60 -22.45
N PHE A 230 2.73 18.11 -21.23
CA PHE A 230 1.41 18.47 -20.71
C PHE A 230 0.84 19.71 -21.40
N GLU A 231 1.66 20.70 -21.79
CA GLU A 231 1.22 21.82 -22.62
C GLU A 231 0.63 21.33 -23.95
N LYS A 232 1.34 20.43 -24.63
CA LYS A 232 0.87 19.84 -25.89
C LYS A 232 -0.34 18.93 -25.72
N LEU A 233 -0.40 18.18 -24.63
CA LEU A 233 -1.57 17.36 -24.31
C LEU A 233 -2.80 18.26 -24.12
N ASN A 234 -2.67 19.38 -23.40
CA ASN A 234 -3.81 20.25 -23.14
C ASN A 234 -4.31 21.00 -24.36
N GLN A 235 -3.44 21.22 -25.37
CA GLN A 235 -3.90 21.72 -26.68
C GLN A 235 -4.87 20.76 -27.38
N ILE A 236 -4.88 19.47 -27.00
CA ILE A 236 -5.76 18.43 -27.55
C ILE A 236 -6.99 18.23 -26.68
N ILE A 237 -6.81 18.12 -25.36
CA ILE A 237 -7.91 17.78 -24.44
C ILE A 237 -8.65 18.99 -23.86
N ASN A 238 -8.03 20.18 -23.91
CA ASN A 238 -8.61 21.48 -23.53
C ASN A 238 -9.34 21.48 -22.17
N VAL A 239 -8.60 21.19 -21.10
CA VAL A 239 -9.12 21.15 -19.72
C VAL A 239 -8.49 22.22 -18.82
N GLU A 240 -9.23 22.57 -17.77
CA GLU A 240 -8.83 23.53 -16.72
C GLU A 240 -9.16 22.93 -15.35
N SER A 241 -8.44 23.36 -14.30
CA SER A 241 -8.63 22.87 -12.92
C SER A 241 -8.67 21.34 -12.81
N PHE A 242 -7.71 20.67 -13.44
CA PHE A 242 -7.78 19.24 -13.72
C PHE A 242 -6.51 18.50 -13.24
N PRO A 243 -6.57 17.72 -12.15
CA PRO A 243 -5.42 16.98 -11.64
C PRO A 243 -5.21 15.68 -12.44
N ILE A 244 -3.95 15.29 -12.61
CA ILE A 244 -3.52 14.07 -13.29
C ILE A 244 -2.37 13.44 -12.51
N HIS A 245 -2.48 12.14 -12.27
CA HIS A 245 -1.35 11.27 -11.96
C HIS A 245 -0.96 10.53 -13.23
N ALA A 246 0.28 10.69 -13.68
CA ALA A 246 0.74 10.15 -14.95
C ALA A 246 2.01 9.34 -14.77
N GLU A 247 2.10 8.22 -15.48
CA GLU A 247 3.28 7.36 -15.50
C GLU A 247 3.96 7.48 -16.88
N PHE A 248 5.28 7.50 -16.90
CA PHE A 248 6.10 7.69 -18.09
C PHE A 248 7.28 6.74 -18.09
N LYS A 249 7.68 6.29 -19.27
CA LYS A 249 9.03 5.79 -19.52
C LYS A 249 9.91 6.91 -20.08
N PHE A 250 11.18 6.92 -19.72
CA PHE A 250 12.17 7.80 -20.32
C PHE A 250 13.29 6.97 -20.97
N ASP A 251 13.35 7.01 -22.30
CA ASP A 251 14.29 6.25 -23.12
C ASP A 251 15.70 6.90 -23.24
N GLY A 252 15.96 7.93 -22.43
CA GLY A 252 17.15 8.79 -22.54
C GLY A 252 16.97 10.01 -23.45
N LYS A 253 15.90 10.05 -24.25
CA LYS A 253 15.60 11.17 -25.16
C LYS A 253 14.18 11.70 -24.96
N ARG A 254 13.20 10.82 -24.98
CA ARG A 254 11.76 11.12 -24.95
C ARG A 254 11.15 10.59 -23.66
N VAL A 255 10.27 11.39 -23.07
CA VAL A 255 9.29 10.91 -22.10
C VAL A 255 8.13 10.33 -22.89
N ILE A 256 7.72 9.10 -22.60
CA ILE A 256 6.62 8.43 -23.30
C ILE A 256 5.61 8.00 -22.24
N PRO A 257 4.37 8.53 -22.25
CA PRO A 257 3.37 8.19 -21.24
C PRO A 257 3.01 6.70 -21.32
N ILE A 258 2.87 6.06 -20.17
CA ILE A 258 2.43 4.67 -20.00
C ILE A 258 0.94 4.65 -19.66
N GLU A 259 0.56 5.52 -18.72
CA GLU A 259 -0.78 5.64 -18.15
C GLU A 259 -1.07 7.07 -17.71
N LEU A 260 -2.32 7.52 -17.91
CA LEU A 260 -2.82 8.82 -17.47
C LEU A 260 -4.05 8.59 -16.57
N ASN A 261 -3.97 9.06 -15.34
CA ASN A 261 -5.03 8.92 -14.33
C ASN A 261 -5.62 10.31 -14.01
N PRO A 262 -6.64 10.75 -14.75
CA PRO A 262 -7.32 12.03 -14.51
C PRO A 262 -8.07 12.08 -13.18
N LEU A 263 -8.31 13.31 -12.72
CA LEU A 263 -8.97 13.67 -11.47
C LEU A 263 -8.28 13.18 -10.19
N ARG A 264 -7.01 12.78 -10.23
CA ARG A 264 -6.29 12.33 -9.02
C ARG A 264 -4.80 12.61 -9.04
N PHE A 265 -4.21 12.57 -7.85
CA PHE A 265 -2.77 12.38 -7.66
C PHE A 265 -2.45 10.92 -7.30
N GLY A 266 -1.17 10.64 -7.06
CA GLY A 266 -0.66 9.35 -6.58
C GLY A 266 -1.43 8.86 -5.35
N GLY A 267 -1.91 7.62 -5.45
CA GLY A 267 -2.72 6.97 -4.41
C GLY A 267 -1.87 6.43 -3.25
N CYS A 268 -2.52 5.84 -2.25
CA CYS A 268 -1.84 5.22 -1.08
C CYS A 268 -0.86 6.18 -0.36
N GLY A 269 -1.13 7.49 -0.38
CA GLY A 269 -0.26 8.50 0.23
C GLY A 269 0.98 8.87 -0.59
N LEU A 270 1.15 8.38 -1.83
CA LEU A 270 2.31 8.78 -2.66
C LEU A 270 2.41 10.31 -2.79
N SER A 271 1.29 10.98 -3.01
CA SER A 271 1.22 12.45 -3.10
C SER A 271 1.63 13.17 -1.81
N ASP A 272 1.46 12.56 -0.64
CA ASP A 272 1.90 13.13 0.65
C ASP A 272 3.43 13.23 0.72
N LEU A 273 4.18 12.57 -0.16
CA LEU A 273 5.63 12.74 -0.23
C LEU A 273 6.01 14.20 -0.50
N ALA A 274 5.21 14.96 -1.25
CA ALA A 274 5.43 16.38 -1.44
C ALA A 274 5.32 17.17 -0.11
N TYR A 275 4.38 16.79 0.75
CA TYR A 275 4.22 17.36 2.08
C TYR A 275 5.42 17.06 2.98
N TYR A 276 5.82 15.79 3.08
CA TYR A 276 6.96 15.42 3.93
C TYR A 276 8.30 15.94 3.40
N ALA A 277 8.50 15.95 2.08
CA ALA A 277 9.75 16.39 1.46
C ALA A 277 9.89 17.92 1.41
N PHE A 278 8.80 18.64 1.10
CA PHE A 278 8.86 20.06 0.75
C PHE A 278 7.98 20.96 1.62
N ASN A 279 7.28 20.39 2.59
CA ASN A 279 6.45 21.12 3.56
C ASN A 279 5.30 21.93 2.90
N PHE A 280 4.72 21.40 1.83
CA PHE A 280 3.50 21.95 1.24
C PHE A 280 2.47 20.86 0.93
N ASN A 281 1.18 21.18 1.05
CA ASN A 281 0.13 20.23 0.76
C ASN A 281 -0.19 20.21 -0.76
N PRO A 282 -0.10 19.07 -1.45
CA PRO A 282 -0.34 18.99 -2.89
C PRO A 282 -1.79 19.34 -3.28
N PHE A 283 -2.76 18.95 -2.45
CA PHE A 283 -4.18 19.21 -2.69
C PHE A 283 -4.52 20.69 -2.48
N GLU A 284 -3.93 21.33 -1.46
CA GLU A 284 -4.04 22.78 -1.28
C GLU A 284 -3.56 23.53 -2.53
N TYR A 285 -2.44 23.10 -3.10
CA TYR A 285 -1.90 23.73 -4.31
C TYR A 285 -2.85 23.62 -5.50
N PHE A 286 -3.47 22.46 -5.68
CA PHE A 286 -4.51 22.27 -6.68
C PHE A 286 -5.73 23.18 -6.44
N TYR A 287 -6.32 23.12 -5.24
CA TYR A 287 -7.56 23.85 -4.95
C TYR A 287 -7.40 25.36 -4.96
N PHE A 288 -6.24 25.87 -4.54
CA PHE A 288 -5.95 27.31 -4.50
C PHE A 288 -5.07 27.80 -5.65
N ASN A 289 -4.85 26.95 -6.66
CA ASN A 289 -4.13 27.29 -7.89
C ASN A 289 -2.69 27.80 -7.63
N ASN A 290 -2.02 27.27 -6.61
CA ASN A 290 -0.65 27.63 -6.25
C ASN A 290 0.36 26.84 -7.09
N LYS A 291 1.53 27.43 -7.33
CA LYS A 291 2.63 26.81 -8.09
C LYS A 291 3.86 26.63 -7.20
N PRO A 292 4.46 25.43 -7.12
CA PRO A 292 5.72 25.25 -6.39
C PRO A 292 6.86 26.03 -7.05
N ASN A 293 7.68 26.69 -6.24
CA ASN A 293 8.93 27.29 -6.71
C ASN A 293 10.07 26.29 -6.54
N TRP A 294 10.27 25.44 -7.56
CA TRP A 294 11.24 24.34 -7.51
C TRP A 294 12.68 24.81 -7.33
N ASP A 295 13.06 25.95 -7.90
CA ASP A 295 14.41 26.53 -7.69
C ASP A 295 14.67 26.82 -6.21
N VAL A 296 13.69 27.40 -5.51
CA VAL A 296 13.80 27.70 -4.08
C VAL A 296 13.77 26.43 -3.24
N LEU A 297 12.84 25.50 -3.54
CA LEU A 297 12.69 24.25 -2.79
C LEU A 297 13.96 23.40 -2.87
N TRP A 298 14.50 23.19 -4.08
CA TRP A 298 15.69 22.36 -4.26
C TRP A 298 16.97 23.03 -3.77
N LYS A 299 17.07 24.36 -3.82
CA LYS A 299 18.23 25.07 -3.26
C LYS A 299 18.42 24.81 -1.76
N GLN A 300 17.33 24.56 -1.02
CA GLN A 300 17.38 24.25 0.42
C GLN A 300 17.65 22.76 0.70
N LYS A 301 17.49 21.89 -0.29
CA LYS A 301 17.51 20.42 -0.16
C LYS A 301 18.51 19.75 -1.13
N GLN A 302 19.64 20.40 -1.37
CA GLN A 302 20.67 19.87 -2.27
C GLN A 302 21.16 18.50 -1.81
N ASN A 303 21.33 17.57 -2.76
CA ASN A 303 21.75 16.17 -2.54
C ASN A 303 20.82 15.33 -1.64
N LYS A 304 19.60 15.81 -1.35
CA LYS A 304 18.60 15.04 -0.60
C LYS A 304 17.75 14.20 -1.54
N ILE A 305 17.45 13.00 -1.10
CA ILE A 305 16.54 12.07 -1.77
C ILE A 305 15.39 11.78 -0.82
N TYR A 306 14.18 11.93 -1.31
CA TYR A 306 12.96 11.70 -0.54
C TYR A 306 12.22 10.52 -1.13
N ALA A 307 11.85 9.54 -0.30
CA ALA A 307 11.19 8.34 -0.80
C ALA A 307 9.91 8.01 -0.04
N TRP A 308 8.94 7.50 -0.77
CA TRP A 308 7.75 6.81 -0.30
C TRP A 308 8.00 5.31 -0.42
N VAL A 309 7.81 4.58 0.68
CA VAL A 309 8.05 3.14 0.75
C VAL A 309 6.84 2.44 1.34
N LEU A 310 6.22 1.54 0.56
CA LEU A 310 5.14 0.69 1.03
C LEU A 310 5.68 -0.51 1.80
N GLY A 311 5.24 -0.68 3.05
CA GLY A 311 5.32 -1.95 3.75
C GLY A 311 4.31 -2.92 3.15
N TYR A 312 4.75 -3.83 2.28
CA TYR A 312 3.87 -4.71 1.51
C TYR A 312 3.53 -6.01 2.26
N ASN A 313 2.28 -6.48 2.13
CA ASN A 313 1.86 -7.79 2.59
C ASN A 313 2.23 -8.82 1.53
N ASP A 314 3.39 -9.48 1.69
CA ASP A 314 3.84 -10.50 0.75
C ASP A 314 2.78 -11.57 0.53
N ALA A 315 2.49 -11.88 -0.75
CA ALA A 315 1.44 -12.82 -1.14
C ALA A 315 1.64 -14.24 -0.58
N ASN A 316 2.86 -14.60 -0.16
CA ASN A 316 3.16 -15.92 0.42
C ASN A 316 2.96 -15.98 1.94
N ILE A 317 2.51 -14.88 2.57
CA ILE A 317 2.27 -14.83 4.02
C ILE A 317 0.79 -14.97 4.31
N ASP A 318 0.47 -15.92 5.19
CA ASP A 318 -0.87 -16.04 5.74
C ASP A 318 -1.08 -15.02 6.87
N ILE A 319 -1.64 -13.86 6.49
CA ILE A 319 -1.96 -12.75 7.39
C ILE A 319 -3.02 -13.08 8.47
N GLU A 320 -3.64 -14.27 8.44
CA GLU A 320 -4.44 -14.73 9.58
C GLU A 320 -3.57 -15.24 10.73
N TYR A 321 -2.41 -15.83 10.42
CA TYR A 321 -1.48 -16.38 11.41
C TYR A 321 -0.27 -15.50 11.66
N TYR A 322 0.09 -14.62 10.73
CA TYR A 322 1.25 -13.74 10.85
C TYR A 322 0.83 -12.26 10.92
N ARG A 323 1.60 -11.49 11.67
CA ARG A 323 1.46 -10.03 11.75
C ARG A 323 2.75 -9.33 11.31
N PRO A 324 2.66 -8.10 10.79
CA PRO A 324 3.82 -7.27 10.56
C PRO A 324 4.59 -6.97 11.86
N ASN A 325 5.91 -6.88 11.74
CA ASN A 325 6.83 -6.39 12.74
C ASN A 325 7.24 -4.96 12.34
N TRP A 326 6.36 -4.00 12.64
CA TRP A 326 6.54 -2.59 12.27
C TRP A 326 7.85 -2.02 12.78
N ARG A 327 8.29 -2.40 13.99
CA ARG A 327 9.57 -1.94 14.55
C ARG A 327 10.75 -2.39 13.71
N LYS A 328 10.79 -3.67 13.31
CA LYS A 328 11.84 -4.20 12.44
C LYS A 328 11.84 -3.51 11.08
N PHE A 329 10.65 -3.22 10.52
CA PHE A 329 10.53 -2.48 9.27
C PHE A 329 11.03 -1.03 9.41
N ARG A 330 10.60 -0.31 10.45
CA ARG A 330 11.07 1.06 10.74
C ARG A 330 12.58 1.15 10.90
N ASN A 331 13.20 0.15 11.53
CA ASN A 331 14.65 0.11 11.73
C ASN A 331 15.47 -0.03 10.43
N LEU A 332 14.82 -0.26 9.28
CA LEU A 332 15.48 -0.23 7.97
C LEU A 332 15.92 1.19 7.60
N PHE A 333 15.21 2.21 8.10
CA PHE A 333 15.34 3.59 7.64
C PHE A 333 16.10 4.44 8.64
N SER A 334 17.05 5.24 8.15
CA SER A 334 17.89 6.09 9.02
C SER A 334 17.15 7.37 9.45
N HIS A 335 16.35 7.94 8.55
CA HIS A 335 15.62 9.18 8.78
C HIS A 335 14.20 9.07 8.24
N ILE A 336 13.24 8.84 9.16
CA ILE A 336 11.81 8.78 8.86
C ILE A 336 11.23 10.17 9.06
N LEU A 337 10.65 10.73 8.01
CA LEU A 337 9.93 12.01 8.02
C LEU A 337 8.48 11.84 8.49
N GLY A 338 7.89 10.68 8.18
CA GLY A 338 6.56 10.30 8.62
C GLY A 338 6.27 8.85 8.32
N ASP A 339 5.27 8.30 9.01
CA ASP A 339 4.79 6.96 8.76
C ASP A 339 3.28 6.86 8.96
N VAL A 340 2.67 5.96 8.21
CA VAL A 340 1.25 5.65 8.32
C VAL A 340 1.13 4.14 8.46
N VAL A 341 0.39 3.68 9.47
CA VAL A 341 0.16 2.25 9.71
C VAL A 341 -1.24 1.87 9.26
N PHE A 342 -1.33 0.83 8.44
CA PHE A 342 -2.59 0.33 7.90
C PHE A 342 -3.13 -0.83 8.73
N ASN A 343 -4.43 -1.10 8.62
CA ASN A 343 -4.95 -2.41 9.02
C ASN A 343 -4.46 -3.45 8.00
N TYR A 344 -3.30 -4.06 8.21
CA TYR A 344 -2.70 -5.00 7.26
C TYR A 344 -3.60 -6.19 6.84
N LYS A 345 -4.76 -6.40 7.47
CA LYS A 345 -5.75 -7.39 7.03
C LYS A 345 -6.70 -6.92 5.95
N ASP A 346 -6.94 -5.62 5.86
CA ASP A 346 -7.91 -5.03 4.93
C ASP A 346 -7.21 -4.42 3.69
N TYR A 347 -5.87 -4.35 3.69
CA TYR A 347 -5.07 -3.61 2.71
C TYR A 347 -3.94 -4.46 2.11
N LEU A 348 -3.45 -4.06 0.94
CA LEU A 348 -2.30 -4.67 0.27
C LEU A 348 -0.98 -4.53 1.04
N GLY A 349 -0.91 -3.59 1.98
CA GLY A 349 0.26 -3.34 2.80
C GLY A 349 -0.09 -3.10 4.26
N PHE A 350 0.94 -3.01 5.09
CA PHE A 350 0.84 -2.79 6.54
C PHE A 350 1.28 -1.39 6.97
N SER A 351 1.98 -0.64 6.13
CA SER A 351 2.38 0.74 6.41
C SER A 351 2.86 1.46 5.16
N VAL A 352 2.96 2.77 5.23
CA VAL A 352 3.77 3.61 4.35
C VAL A 352 4.80 4.36 5.19
N MET A 353 6.03 4.45 4.67
CA MET A 353 7.13 5.23 5.25
C MET A 353 7.54 6.34 4.30
N TYR A 354 7.65 7.55 4.82
CA TYR A 354 8.26 8.70 4.13
C TYR A 354 9.64 8.91 4.71
N ILE A 355 10.67 8.82 3.89
CA ILE A 355 12.06 8.84 4.35
C ILE A 355 12.89 9.89 3.61
N GLU A 356 13.97 10.32 4.25
CA GLU A 356 15.01 11.14 3.65
C GLU A 356 16.34 10.38 3.67
N GLU A 357 17.06 10.39 2.55
CA GLU A 357 18.40 9.83 2.46
C GLU A 357 19.34 10.78 1.69
N ASP A 358 20.64 10.65 1.97
CA ASP A 358 21.71 11.44 1.33
C ASP A 358 22.50 10.62 0.28
N ASP A 359 22.22 9.31 0.18
CA ASP A 359 22.91 8.39 -0.72
C ASP A 359 21.90 7.55 -1.50
N ILE A 360 21.92 7.69 -2.82
CA ILE A 360 21.06 6.95 -3.74
C ILE A 360 21.23 5.44 -3.62
N LYS A 361 22.41 4.96 -3.21
CA LYS A 361 22.64 3.51 -3.02
C LYS A 361 21.71 2.91 -1.98
N LYS A 362 21.39 3.66 -0.90
CA LYS A 362 20.44 3.18 0.11
C LYS A 362 19.04 3.00 -0.48
N ILE A 363 18.60 3.92 -1.34
CA ILE A 363 17.32 3.80 -2.05
C ILE A 363 17.36 2.62 -3.04
N GLN A 364 18.46 2.46 -3.77
CA GLN A 364 18.67 1.33 -4.69
C GLN A 364 18.71 -0.02 -3.96
N GLU A 365 19.16 -0.08 -2.70
CA GLU A 365 19.10 -1.30 -1.90
C GLU A 365 17.64 -1.70 -1.56
N LEU A 366 16.73 -0.73 -1.45
CA LEU A 366 15.32 -0.99 -1.11
C LEU A 366 14.59 -1.80 -2.20
N VAL A 367 15.02 -1.74 -3.46
CA VAL A 367 14.44 -2.56 -4.56
C VAL A 367 14.65 -4.07 -4.35
N ASN A 368 15.55 -4.43 -3.42
CA ASN A 368 15.89 -5.80 -3.05
C ASN A 368 15.28 -6.22 -1.70
N ILE A 369 14.37 -5.42 -1.14
CA ILE A 369 13.67 -5.76 0.09
C ILE A 369 12.98 -7.12 -0.06
N ASP A 370 12.99 -7.88 1.03
CA ASP A 370 12.22 -9.11 1.16
C ASP A 370 11.22 -8.93 2.29
N PHE A 371 9.97 -8.58 1.94
CA PHE A 371 8.96 -8.18 2.90
C PHE A 371 8.59 -9.28 3.90
N GLN A 372 8.78 -10.55 3.54
CA GLN A 372 8.55 -11.70 4.43
C GLN A 372 9.35 -11.62 5.73
N LYS A 373 10.55 -11.02 5.70
CA LYS A 373 11.39 -10.86 6.88
C LYS A 373 10.79 -9.92 7.92
N PHE A 374 9.78 -9.15 7.58
CA PHE A 374 9.09 -8.24 8.49
C PHE A 374 7.80 -8.82 9.04
N PHE A 375 7.57 -10.13 8.92
CA PHE A 375 6.43 -10.79 9.56
C PHE A 375 6.89 -11.71 10.69
N ILE A 376 6.03 -11.82 11.69
CA ILE A 376 6.19 -12.69 12.85
C ILE A 376 4.88 -13.40 13.12
N GLY A 377 4.94 -14.64 13.62
CA GLY A 377 3.75 -15.37 14.04
C GLY A 377 2.95 -14.55 15.05
N SER A 378 1.64 -14.46 14.88
CA SER A 378 0.75 -13.68 15.75
C SER A 378 0.75 -14.19 17.19
N GLN A 379 1.02 -15.49 17.37
CA GLN A 379 1.18 -16.18 18.65
C GLN A 379 2.65 -16.34 19.07
N ALA A 380 3.60 -15.86 18.28
CA ALA A 380 5.02 -16.04 18.54
C ALA A 380 5.61 -14.84 19.31
N TYR A 381 6.53 -15.15 20.21
CA TYR A 381 7.56 -14.21 20.64
C TYR A 381 8.62 -14.11 19.53
N SER A 382 9.28 -12.97 19.39
CA SER A 382 10.43 -12.86 18.48
C SER A 382 11.56 -13.78 18.93
N ASP A 383 12.43 -14.18 17.99
CA ASP A 383 13.59 -15.04 18.32
C ASP A 383 14.39 -14.47 19.49
N LYS A 384 14.60 -13.16 19.50
CA LYS A 384 15.30 -12.47 20.59
C LYS A 384 14.58 -12.65 21.93
N SER A 385 13.28 -12.35 21.98
CA SER A 385 12.46 -12.52 23.18
C SER A 385 12.41 -13.98 23.66
N TYR A 386 12.33 -14.93 22.73
CA TYR A 386 12.38 -16.36 23.03
C TYR A 386 13.71 -16.73 23.69
N TRP A 387 14.85 -16.34 23.10
CA TRP A 387 16.17 -16.67 23.64
C TRP A 387 16.46 -15.95 24.96
N GLU A 388 16.01 -14.71 25.13
CA GLU A 388 16.09 -13.99 26.40
C GLU A 388 15.39 -14.75 27.53
N MET A 389 14.18 -15.28 27.28
CA MET A 389 13.45 -16.14 28.22
C MET A 389 14.10 -17.52 28.40
N TYR A 390 14.56 -18.15 27.31
CA TYR A 390 15.19 -19.48 27.32
C TYR A 390 16.39 -19.53 28.27
N HIS A 391 17.19 -18.45 28.31
CA HIS A 391 18.36 -18.35 29.17
C HIS A 391 18.04 -18.07 30.65
N GLN A 392 16.77 -17.91 31.04
CA GLN A 392 16.37 -17.73 32.44
C GLN A 392 15.84 -19.01 33.09
N GLY A 393 15.89 -19.06 34.41
CA GLY A 393 15.27 -20.15 35.17
C GLY A 393 15.94 -21.51 34.94
N HIS A 394 15.14 -22.59 34.94
CA HIS A 394 15.62 -23.97 34.74
C HIS A 394 14.59 -24.81 33.97
N GLU A 395 15.07 -25.88 33.34
CA GLU A 395 14.24 -26.83 32.60
C GLU A 395 13.52 -27.81 33.54
N VAL A 396 12.29 -28.17 33.20
CA VAL A 396 11.44 -29.13 33.92
C VAL A 396 10.69 -30.00 32.91
N ASN A 397 10.75 -31.33 33.11
CA ASN A 397 9.97 -32.30 32.35
C ASN A 397 8.66 -32.62 33.07
N ILE A 398 7.54 -32.57 32.35
CA ILE A 398 6.19 -32.73 32.91
C ILE A 398 5.43 -33.79 32.08
N PRO A 399 4.97 -34.90 32.67
CA PRO A 399 4.17 -35.90 31.97
C PRO A 399 2.82 -35.36 31.49
N THR A 400 2.19 -36.05 30.53
CA THR A 400 0.80 -35.78 30.09
C THR A 400 -0.20 -35.82 31.25
N GLY A 401 -1.24 -35.00 31.17
CA GLY A 401 -2.37 -34.99 32.11
C GLY A 401 -2.09 -34.31 33.46
N VAL A 402 -0.91 -33.71 33.66
CA VAL A 402 -0.56 -32.96 34.87
C VAL A 402 -1.17 -31.56 34.82
N THR A 403 -1.87 -31.16 35.89
CA THR A 403 -2.27 -29.77 36.13
C THR A 403 -1.11 -28.99 36.73
N LEU A 404 -0.65 -27.93 36.04
CA LEU A 404 0.46 -27.09 36.50
C LEU A 404 -0.01 -26.10 37.56
N TRP A 405 -1.19 -25.51 37.36
CA TRP A 405 -1.92 -24.69 38.33
C TRP A 405 -3.40 -24.64 37.96
N ARG A 406 -4.22 -24.30 38.95
CA ARG A 406 -5.65 -24.03 38.79
C ARG A 406 -5.92 -22.54 38.73
N GLN A 407 -7.04 -22.18 38.12
CA GLN A 407 -7.61 -20.85 38.21
C GLN A 407 -7.74 -20.42 39.68
N GLY A 408 -7.32 -19.19 39.98
CA GLY A 408 -7.33 -18.64 41.35
C GLY A 408 -6.11 -19.00 42.20
N ASP A 409 -5.23 -19.90 41.75
CA ASP A 409 -3.98 -20.18 42.45
C ASP A 409 -3.06 -18.95 42.45
N TYR A 410 -2.24 -18.79 43.50
CA TYR A 410 -1.15 -17.82 43.52
C TYR A 410 0.17 -18.50 43.14
N ALA A 411 0.91 -17.91 42.20
CA ALA A 411 2.24 -18.39 41.82
C ALA A 411 3.09 -17.26 41.23
N ASP A 412 4.34 -17.12 41.70
CA ASP A 412 5.31 -16.13 41.21
C ASP A 412 6.31 -16.76 40.23
N TYR A 413 5.79 -17.41 39.20
CA TYR A 413 6.60 -17.94 38.10
C TYR A 413 5.77 -18.01 36.82
N LEU A 414 6.44 -18.11 35.69
CA LEU A 414 5.85 -18.48 34.41
C LEU A 414 6.60 -19.66 33.82
N ILE A 415 6.04 -20.24 32.76
CA ILE A 415 6.68 -21.29 31.98
C ILE A 415 6.81 -20.87 30.53
N LEU A 416 7.96 -21.18 29.92
CA LEU A 416 8.17 -21.18 28.48
C LEU A 416 8.12 -22.63 27.99
N VAL A 417 7.27 -22.93 27.02
CA VAL A 417 7.15 -24.28 26.44
C VAL A 417 8.31 -24.51 25.48
N LEU A 418 9.17 -25.49 25.80
CA LEU A 418 10.29 -25.89 24.95
C LEU A 418 9.90 -27.05 24.03
N GLU A 419 9.03 -27.94 24.49
CA GLU A 419 8.49 -29.08 23.75
C GLU A 419 7.14 -29.48 24.35
N GLY A 420 6.23 -30.00 23.53
CA GLY A 420 4.90 -30.46 23.96
C GLY A 420 3.81 -29.39 23.85
N MET A 421 2.64 -29.70 24.41
CA MET A 421 1.43 -28.89 24.32
C MET A 421 0.73 -28.76 25.68
N LEU A 422 0.30 -27.55 26.02
CA LEU A 422 -0.53 -27.27 27.20
C LEU A 422 -1.92 -26.83 26.78
N GLU A 423 -2.93 -27.18 27.57
CA GLU A 423 -4.31 -26.67 27.45
C GLU A 423 -4.57 -25.62 28.53
N ILE A 424 -5.17 -24.51 28.11
CA ILE A 424 -5.70 -23.46 28.99
C ILE A 424 -7.20 -23.71 29.12
N VAL A 425 -7.66 -23.90 30.35
CA VAL A 425 -9.01 -24.34 30.68
C VAL A 425 -9.65 -23.38 31.66
N ARG A 426 -10.90 -23.00 31.39
CA ARG A 426 -11.74 -22.24 32.32
C ARG A 426 -12.82 -23.12 32.90
N GLU A 427 -12.90 -23.13 34.22
CA GLU A 427 -13.92 -23.88 34.95
C GLU A 427 -15.15 -22.98 35.15
N SER A 428 -16.32 -23.42 34.68
CA SER A 428 -17.60 -22.74 34.92
C SER A 428 -18.22 -23.18 36.26
N SER A 429 -19.12 -22.37 36.81
CA SER A 429 -19.88 -22.66 38.03
C SER A 429 -20.63 -23.99 37.99
N ASP A 430 -20.96 -24.45 36.77
CA ASP A 430 -21.80 -25.63 36.54
C ASP A 430 -20.98 -26.91 36.33
N SER A 431 -19.70 -26.91 36.75
CA SER A 431 -18.74 -28.04 36.60
C SER A 431 -18.44 -28.45 35.15
N GLN A 432 -18.81 -27.62 34.17
CA GLN A 432 -18.34 -27.78 32.79
C GLN A 432 -17.03 -27.00 32.60
N SER A 433 -15.98 -27.70 32.18
CA SER A 433 -14.69 -27.11 31.82
C SER A 433 -14.66 -26.80 30.33
N ILE A 434 -14.33 -25.57 29.96
CA ILE A 434 -14.18 -25.14 28.56
C ILE A 434 -12.68 -24.97 28.27
N VAL A 435 -12.19 -25.62 27.21
CA VAL A 435 -10.84 -25.39 26.70
C VAL A 435 -10.86 -24.05 25.96
N LEU A 436 -10.13 -23.07 26.47
CA LEU A 436 -10.02 -21.74 25.87
C LEU A 436 -8.95 -21.71 24.78
N ASP A 437 -7.83 -22.39 25.01
CA ASP A 437 -6.72 -22.43 24.07
C ASP A 437 -5.83 -23.66 24.25
N THR A 438 -5.02 -23.95 23.22
CA THR A 438 -3.89 -24.87 23.30
C THR A 438 -2.63 -24.08 22.93
N VAL A 439 -1.62 -24.12 23.80
CA VAL A 439 -0.32 -23.47 23.55
C VAL A 439 0.74 -24.53 23.28
N GLU A 440 1.64 -24.22 22.36
CA GLU A 440 2.66 -25.14 21.86
C GLU A 440 4.07 -24.58 22.14
N GLN A 441 5.09 -25.25 21.59
CA GLN A 441 6.48 -24.82 21.68
C GLN A 441 6.66 -23.34 21.27
N GLY A 442 7.46 -22.61 22.05
CA GLY A 442 7.73 -21.18 21.83
C GLY A 442 6.82 -20.24 22.60
N SER A 443 5.69 -20.71 23.13
CA SER A 443 4.76 -19.91 23.92
C SER A 443 5.13 -19.85 25.40
N ALA A 444 4.76 -18.73 26.05
CA ALA A 444 4.87 -18.56 27.49
C ALA A 444 3.48 -18.48 28.14
N VAL A 445 3.35 -19.02 29.36
CA VAL A 445 2.08 -19.05 30.12
C VAL A 445 2.31 -18.71 31.59
N GLY A 446 1.39 -17.92 32.16
CA GLY A 446 1.44 -17.45 33.55
C GLY A 446 2.12 -16.09 33.71
N GLU A 447 2.45 -15.44 32.61
CA GLU A 447 3.08 -14.14 32.49
C GLU A 447 2.25 -13.00 33.11
N LEU A 448 0.92 -13.02 32.98
CA LEU A 448 0.05 -11.96 33.51
C LEU A 448 0.11 -11.88 35.03
N SER A 449 -0.14 -13.00 35.72
CA SER A 449 -0.12 -13.08 37.18
C SER A 449 1.24 -12.71 37.78
N VAL A 450 2.33 -12.93 37.03
CA VAL A 450 3.67 -12.51 37.45
C VAL A 450 3.86 -11.00 37.38
N LEU A 451 3.18 -10.33 36.43
CA LEU A 451 3.32 -8.89 36.21
C LEU A 451 2.39 -8.06 37.08
N ASP A 452 1.12 -8.48 37.23
CA ASP A 452 0.11 -7.74 38.01
C ASP A 452 -0.01 -8.20 39.47
N GLY A 453 0.55 -9.37 39.81
CA GLY A 453 0.47 -9.97 41.14
C GLY A 453 -0.90 -10.54 41.50
N LEU A 454 -1.81 -10.64 40.53
CA LEU A 454 -3.14 -11.24 40.70
C LEU A 454 -3.09 -12.78 40.58
N PRO A 455 -4.12 -13.49 41.07
CA PRO A 455 -4.22 -14.94 40.91
C PRO A 455 -4.15 -15.41 39.44
N ARG A 456 -3.88 -16.70 39.25
CA ARG A 456 -3.93 -17.35 37.93
C ARG A 456 -5.30 -17.18 37.29
N LEU A 457 -5.31 -16.64 36.06
CA LEU A 457 -6.55 -16.35 35.34
C LEU A 457 -7.33 -17.61 34.96
N ASP A 458 -6.61 -18.67 34.58
CA ASP A 458 -7.16 -19.92 34.06
C ASP A 458 -6.34 -21.12 34.54
N THR A 459 -6.96 -22.31 34.54
CA THR A 459 -6.29 -23.58 34.83
C THR A 459 -5.42 -23.98 33.65
N VAL A 460 -4.19 -24.44 33.91
CA VAL A 460 -3.26 -24.89 32.87
C VAL A 460 -2.83 -26.33 33.13
N ARG A 461 -2.92 -27.18 32.11
CA ARG A 461 -2.54 -28.59 32.20
C ARG A 461 -1.83 -29.07 30.94
N THR A 462 -0.98 -30.07 31.08
CA THR A 462 -0.31 -30.72 29.94
C THR A 462 -1.27 -31.58 29.12
N LYS A 463 -1.31 -31.37 27.81
CA LYS A 463 -2.04 -32.19 26.83
C LYS A 463 -1.18 -33.34 26.30
N THR A 464 0.11 -33.10 26.17
CA THR A 464 1.15 -34.09 25.82
C THR A 464 2.28 -34.01 26.85
N PRO A 465 3.29 -34.91 26.84
CA PRO A 465 4.47 -34.72 27.67
C PRO A 465 5.16 -33.42 27.26
N CYS A 466 5.54 -32.61 28.24
CA CYS A 466 6.09 -31.28 28.00
C CYS A 466 7.46 -31.12 28.63
N THR A 467 8.34 -30.44 27.90
CA THR A 467 9.59 -29.89 28.42
C THR A 467 9.39 -28.37 28.52
N VAL A 468 9.57 -27.80 29.71
CA VAL A 468 9.33 -26.37 29.94
C VAL A 468 10.49 -25.70 30.65
N ARG A 469 10.72 -24.43 30.37
CA ARG A 469 11.59 -23.55 31.16
C ARG A 469 10.75 -22.83 32.21
N LYS A 470 10.97 -23.13 33.48
CA LYS A 470 10.33 -22.47 34.62
C LYS A 470 11.13 -21.24 35.02
N ILE A 471 10.55 -20.06 34.82
CA ILE A 471 11.20 -18.76 35.04
C ILE A 471 10.59 -18.11 36.29
N SER A 472 11.42 -17.65 37.23
CA SER A 472 10.93 -16.98 38.42
C SER A 472 10.30 -15.63 38.06
N GLY A 473 9.29 -15.21 38.82
CA GLY A 473 8.66 -13.92 38.55
C GLY A 473 9.62 -12.75 38.69
N SER A 474 10.59 -12.84 39.61
CA SER A 474 11.64 -11.84 39.77
C SER A 474 12.56 -11.71 38.56
N ASP A 475 12.94 -12.83 37.93
CA ASP A 475 13.79 -12.82 36.73
C ASP A 475 13.02 -12.35 35.51
N PHE A 476 11.74 -12.75 35.39
CA PHE A 476 10.89 -12.30 34.31
C PHE A 476 10.61 -10.79 34.37
N ARG A 477 10.30 -10.26 35.56
CA ARG A 477 10.14 -8.81 35.74
C ARG A 477 11.42 -8.06 35.35
N LYS A 478 12.59 -8.55 35.76
CA LYS A 478 13.89 -7.98 35.32
C LYS A 478 14.07 -8.04 33.80
N LEU A 479 13.71 -9.15 33.15
CA LEU A 479 13.76 -9.24 31.69
C LEU A 479 12.88 -8.17 31.04
N ILE A 480 11.61 -8.08 31.46
CA ILE A 480 10.64 -7.12 30.92
C ILE A 480 11.12 -5.68 31.11
N TYR A 481 11.70 -5.34 32.26
CA TYR A 481 12.25 -4.00 32.50
C TYR A 481 13.44 -3.65 31.59
N ASN A 482 14.20 -4.65 31.14
CA ASN A 482 15.42 -4.45 30.36
C ASN A 482 15.25 -4.76 28.87
N SER A 483 14.11 -5.35 28.45
CA SER A 483 13.84 -5.75 27.08
C SER A 483 12.51 -5.17 26.59
N PRO A 484 12.56 -4.00 25.92
CA PRO A 484 11.40 -3.44 25.24
C PRO A 484 10.78 -4.40 24.22
N ASP A 485 11.61 -5.25 23.60
CA ASP A 485 11.22 -6.25 22.61
C ASP A 485 10.29 -7.30 23.22
N LEU A 486 10.66 -7.81 24.39
CA LEU A 486 9.86 -8.80 25.11
C LEU A 486 8.55 -8.19 25.60
N LEU A 487 8.56 -6.93 26.06
CA LEU A 487 7.35 -6.22 26.47
C LEU A 487 6.38 -6.01 25.29
N GLU A 488 6.89 -5.62 24.12
CA GLU A 488 6.09 -5.47 22.91
C GLU A 488 5.51 -6.81 22.46
N ASP A 489 6.32 -7.88 22.41
CA ASP A 489 5.85 -9.21 22.03
C ASP A 489 4.75 -9.71 22.98
N LEU A 490 4.92 -9.49 24.28
CA LEU A 490 3.92 -9.79 25.29
C LEU A 490 2.61 -9.01 25.06
N PHE A 491 2.69 -7.71 24.76
CA PHE A 491 1.52 -6.92 24.43
C PHE A 491 0.76 -7.51 23.24
N TRP A 492 1.47 -7.88 22.17
CA TRP A 492 0.85 -8.48 21.00
C TRP A 492 0.26 -9.87 21.25
N GLN A 493 0.86 -10.70 22.12
CA GLN A 493 0.25 -11.95 22.58
C GLN A 493 -1.13 -11.69 23.22
N GLN A 494 -1.21 -10.66 24.06
CA GLN A 494 -2.46 -10.29 24.72
C GLN A 494 -3.50 -9.76 23.74
N VAL A 495 -3.09 -8.94 22.76
CA VAL A 495 -3.97 -8.48 21.67
C VAL A 495 -4.52 -9.67 20.87
N TYR A 496 -3.67 -10.63 20.52
CA TYR A 496 -4.07 -11.83 19.79
C TYR A 496 -5.14 -12.63 20.55
N ARG A 497 -4.87 -12.95 21.83
CA ARG A 497 -5.78 -13.70 22.70
C ARG A 497 -7.13 -12.99 22.87
N LEU A 498 -7.13 -11.68 23.10
CA LEU A 498 -8.36 -10.89 23.23
C LEU A 498 -9.19 -10.90 21.94
N ARG A 499 -8.57 -10.76 20.77
CA ARG A 499 -9.28 -10.81 19.48
C ARG A 499 -9.86 -12.21 19.21
N LYS A 500 -9.20 -13.28 19.67
CA LYS A 500 -9.70 -14.65 19.56
C LYS A 500 -10.92 -14.91 20.44
N LEU A 501 -10.97 -14.34 21.65
CA LEU A 501 -12.14 -14.48 22.55
C LEU A 501 -13.42 -13.80 22.04
N ASN A 502 -13.28 -12.83 21.13
CA ASN A 502 -14.39 -12.09 20.53
C ASN A 502 -14.81 -12.63 19.14
N ARG A 503 -14.17 -13.71 18.67
CA ARG A 503 -14.60 -14.48 17.49
C ARG A 503 -15.41 -15.67 17.97
#